data_AF-A0A8J7XI66-F1
#
_entry.id   AF-A0A8J7XI66-F1
#
_cell.length_a   1.000
_cell.length_b   1.000
_cell.length_c   1.000
_cell.angle_alpha   90.00
_cell.angle_beta   90.00
_cell.angle_gamma   90.00
#
_symmetry.space_group_name_H-M   'P 1'
#
loop_
_entity.id
_entity.type
_entity.pdbx_description
1 polymer ?
#
loop_
_entity_poly.entity_id
_entity_poly.type
_entity_poly.pdbx_seq_one_letter_code
_entity_poly.pdbx_strand_id
1 'polypeptide(L)'
;MIPESSPRVIEESLDPDDWDKMRSLGHRMVDDMIDYLSSVRERPAWTPVPPEVKEEFSSPLPLDPRDPEEVYDDFRRLVLPYPLGNIHPRFWGWVIGTGTP
;
A
#
# COMPACT_ATOMS: atom_id res chain seq x y z
N MET A 1 33.21 39.76 10.03
CA MET A 1 32.61 38.75 10.94
C MET A 1 31.43 38.15 10.18
N ILE A 2 31.62 37.00 9.55
CA ILE A 2 30.55 36.27 8.86
C ILE A 2 29.86 35.42 9.94
N PRO A 3 28.53 35.44 10.08
CA PRO A 3 27.87 34.59 11.05
C PRO A 3 28.08 33.13 10.64
N GLU A 4 28.56 32.31 11.56
CA GLU A 4 28.65 30.86 11.36
C GLU A 4 27.25 30.34 10.99
N SER A 5 27.17 29.60 9.88
CA SER A 5 25.94 28.96 9.46
C SER A 5 25.48 28.02 10.57
N SER A 6 24.25 28.21 11.05
CA SER A 6 23.57 27.27 11.95
C SER A 6 23.77 25.83 11.47
N PRO A 7 24.05 24.85 12.36
CA PRO A 7 24.19 23.47 11.95
C PRO A 7 22.95 23.04 11.16
N ARG A 8 23.17 22.46 9.97
CA ARG A 8 22.08 21.86 9.17
C ARG A 8 21.51 20.71 10.00
N VAL A 9 20.27 20.85 10.43
CA VAL A 9 19.48 19.71 10.89
C VAL A 9 19.38 18.76 9.69
N ILE A 10 19.89 17.54 9.84
CA ILE A 10 19.63 16.48 8.87
C ILE A 10 18.17 16.11 9.09
N GLU A 11 17.30 16.47 8.14
CA GLU A 11 15.89 16.07 8.20
C GLU A 11 15.81 14.55 8.04
N GLU A 12 15.00 13.92 8.90
CA GLU A 12 14.62 12.53 8.72
C GLU A 12 13.82 12.41 7.42
N SER A 13 14.29 11.57 6.50
CA SER A 13 13.65 11.31 5.21
C SER A 13 13.07 9.90 5.17
N LEU A 14 12.03 9.71 4.37
CA LEU A 14 11.48 8.40 4.00
C LEU A 14 12.11 7.84 2.72
N ASP A 15 13.19 8.47 2.24
CA ASP A 15 13.91 7.98 1.07
C ASP A 15 14.50 6.60 1.36
N PRO A 16 14.42 5.65 0.39
CA PRO A 16 15.03 4.35 0.54
C PRO A 16 16.56 4.49 0.50
N ASP A 17 17.24 3.63 1.27
CA ASP A 17 18.70 3.49 1.18
C ASP A 17 19.15 2.97 -0.20
N ASP A 18 18.26 2.26 -0.92
CA ASP A 18 18.52 1.64 -2.22
C ASP A 18 17.38 1.95 -3.21
N TRP A 19 17.63 2.91 -4.10
CA TRP A 19 16.69 3.35 -5.12
C TRP A 19 16.43 2.31 -6.22
N ASP A 20 17.39 1.43 -6.51
CA ASP A 20 17.21 0.40 -7.54
C ASP A 20 16.29 -0.72 -7.01
N LYS A 21 16.46 -1.13 -5.75
CA LYS A 21 15.48 -2.01 -5.10
C LYS A 21 14.09 -1.40 -5.03
N MET A 22 14.00 -0.13 -4.63
CA MET A 22 12.70 0.56 -4.57
C MET A 22 12.05 0.63 -5.96
N ARG A 23 12.82 0.86 -7.03
CA ARG A 23 12.34 0.82 -8.41
C ARG A 23 11.83 -0.57 -8.79
N SER A 24 12.58 -1.63 -8.49
CA SER A 24 12.18 -3.00 -8.77
C SER A 24 10.88 -3.37 -8.05
N LEU A 25 10.75 -2.99 -6.78
CA LEU A 25 9.50 -3.16 -6.02
C LEU A 25 8.35 -2.36 -6.65
N GLY A 26 8.58 -1.10 -7.02
CA GLY A 26 7.57 -0.26 -7.68
C GLY A 26 7.06 -0.85 -8.99
N HIS A 27 7.94 -1.40 -9.83
CA HIS A 27 7.51 -2.10 -11.06
C HIS A 27 6.62 -3.31 -10.73
N ARG A 28 7.02 -4.12 -9.74
CA ARG A 28 6.22 -5.26 -9.29
C ARG A 28 4.84 -4.84 -8.82
N MET A 29 4.77 -3.79 -7.99
CA MET A 29 3.51 -3.23 -7.50
C MET A 29 2.56 -2.83 -8.64
N VAL A 30 3.10 -2.20 -9.69
CA VAL A 30 2.32 -1.80 -10.87
C VAL A 30 1.82 -3.02 -11.63
N ASP A 31 2.70 -3.99 -11.91
CA ASP A 31 2.33 -5.23 -12.61
C ASP A 31 1.22 -5.98 -11.84
N ASP A 32 1.38 -6.10 -10.53
CA ASP A 32 0.40 -6.75 -9.65
C ASP A 32 -0.97 -6.05 -9.66
N MET A 33 -1.00 -4.71 -9.71
CA MET A 33 -2.25 -3.96 -9.78
C MET A 33 -2.91 -4.05 -11.15
N ILE A 34 -2.13 -4.10 -12.25
CA ILE A 34 -2.66 -4.35 -13.58
C ILE A 34 -3.29 -5.75 -13.65
N ASP A 35 -2.61 -6.76 -13.13
CA ASP A 35 -3.13 -8.13 -13.04
C ASP A 35 -4.38 -8.21 -12.15
N TYR A 36 -4.37 -7.50 -11.03
CA TYR A 36 -5.51 -7.40 -10.13
C TYR A 36 -6.73 -6.77 -10.82
N LEU A 37 -6.56 -5.64 -11.51
CA LEU A 37 -7.66 -4.94 -12.17
C LEU A 37 -8.19 -5.72 -13.39
N SER A 38 -7.30 -6.32 -14.18
CA SER A 38 -7.68 -7.07 -15.40
C SER A 38 -8.58 -8.27 -15.09
N SER A 39 -8.41 -8.90 -13.93
CA SER A 39 -9.16 -10.06 -13.46
C SER A 39 -10.27 -9.73 -12.46
N VAL A 40 -10.55 -8.45 -12.18
CA VAL A 40 -11.51 -8.04 -11.13
C VAL A 40 -12.91 -8.64 -11.30
N ARG A 41 -13.33 -8.88 -12.55
CA ARG A 41 -14.64 -9.44 -12.91
C ARG A 41 -14.84 -10.89 -12.45
N GLU A 42 -13.74 -11.60 -12.23
CA GLU A 42 -13.71 -13.01 -11.87
C GLU A 42 -13.81 -13.22 -10.36
N ARG A 43 -13.63 -12.15 -9.57
CA ARG A 43 -13.68 -12.18 -8.11
C ARG A 43 -15.07 -11.80 -7.57
N PRO A 44 -15.39 -12.12 -6.30
CA PRO A 44 -16.55 -11.56 -5.63
C PRO A 44 -16.52 -10.03 -5.65
N ALA A 45 -17.67 -9.38 -5.81
CA ALA A 45 -17.76 -7.92 -5.74
C ALA A 45 -17.40 -7.38 -4.35
N TRP A 46 -17.56 -8.20 -3.30
CA TRP A 46 -17.18 -7.88 -1.94
C TRP A 46 -16.88 -9.17 -1.17
N THR A 47 -15.90 -9.09 -0.27
CA THR A 47 -15.50 -10.18 0.63
C THR A 47 -15.44 -9.62 2.06
N PRO A 48 -16.09 -10.25 3.05
CA PRO A 48 -15.98 -9.81 4.44
C PRO A 48 -14.53 -9.96 4.94
N VAL A 49 -14.04 -8.96 5.68
CA VAL A 49 -12.73 -9.04 6.34
C VAL A 49 -12.80 -10.07 7.48
N PRO A 50 -12.00 -11.15 7.43
CA PRO A 50 -11.96 -12.16 8.49
C PRO A 50 -11.50 -11.58 9.84
N PRO A 51 -11.95 -12.11 10.99
CA PRO A 51 -11.52 -11.66 12.31
C PRO A 51 -9.99 -11.63 12.49
N GLU A 52 -9.30 -12.66 12.02
CA GLU A 52 -7.84 -12.79 12.11
C GLU A 52 -7.11 -11.65 11.38
N VAL A 53 -7.65 -11.17 10.25
CA VAL A 53 -7.09 -10.02 9.53
C VAL A 53 -7.28 -8.73 10.34
N LYS A 54 -8.40 -8.59 11.07
CA LYS A 54 -8.64 -7.42 11.93
C LYS A 54 -7.74 -7.42 13.16
N GLU A 55 -7.44 -8.60 13.70
CA GLU A 55 -6.55 -8.76 14.85
C GLU A 55 -5.12 -8.30 14.53
N GLU A 56 -4.64 -8.53 13.30
CA GLU A 56 -3.32 -8.05 12.84
C GLU A 56 -3.19 -6.53 13.01
N PHE A 57 -4.24 -5.77 12.66
CA PHE A 57 -4.29 -4.31 12.80
C PHE A 57 -4.52 -3.83 14.24
N SER A 58 -4.73 -4.74 15.19
CA SER A 58 -4.80 -4.43 16.63
C SER A 58 -3.44 -4.52 17.31
N SER A 59 -2.40 -4.93 16.58
CA SER A 59 -1.02 -5.00 17.08
C SER A 59 -0.42 -3.60 17.29
N PRO A 60 0.57 -3.45 18.20
CA PRO A 60 1.30 -2.19 18.36
C PRO A 60 1.96 -1.75 17.04
N LEU A 61 2.06 -0.44 16.84
CA LEU A 61 2.79 0.11 15.69
C LEU A 61 4.28 -0.23 15.79
N PRO A 62 4.94 -0.58 14.67
CA PRO A 62 6.39 -0.76 14.65
C PRO A 62 7.07 0.57 14.98
N LEU A 63 8.07 0.52 15.86
CA LEU A 63 8.86 1.70 16.25
C LEU A 63 10.13 1.84 15.41
N ASP A 64 10.58 0.74 14.80
CA ASP A 64 11.75 0.69 13.94
C ASP A 64 11.33 0.65 12.46
N PRO A 65 12.20 1.11 11.53
CA PRO A 65 11.98 0.96 10.10
C PRO A 65 11.74 -0.49 9.69
N ARG A 66 10.92 -0.69 8.65
CA ARG A 66 10.67 -2.00 8.03
C ARG A 66 11.06 -1.98 6.56
N ASP A 67 11.41 -3.15 6.04
CA ASP A 67 11.69 -3.31 4.62
C ASP A 67 10.41 -3.03 3.79
N PRO A 68 10.46 -2.17 2.76
CA PRO A 68 9.31 -1.89 1.91
C PRO A 68 8.71 -3.13 1.22
N GLU A 69 9.51 -4.16 0.92
CA GLU A 69 9.01 -5.41 0.34
C GLU A 69 8.13 -6.16 1.35
N GLU A 70 8.53 -6.24 2.62
CA GLU A 70 7.72 -6.87 3.67
C GLU A 70 6.40 -6.12 3.91
N VAL A 71 6.46 -4.78 3.88
CA VAL A 71 5.25 -3.94 4.01
C VAL A 71 4.30 -4.16 2.82
N TYR A 72 4.84 -4.35 1.62
CA TYR A 72 4.04 -4.65 0.44
C TYR A 72 3.41 -6.04 0.51
N ASP A 73 4.13 -7.04 1.01
CA ASP A 73 3.59 -8.38 1.22
C ASP A 73 2.45 -8.37 2.24
N ASP A 74 2.58 -7.59 3.32
CA ASP A 74 1.48 -7.35 4.27
C ASP A 74 0.28 -6.70 3.58
N PHE A 75 0.47 -5.69 2.73
CA PHE A 75 -0.61 -5.09 1.94
C PHE A 75 -1.33 -6.12 1.06
N ARG A 76 -0.58 -6.96 0.33
CA ARG A 76 -1.14 -7.99 -0.55
C ARG A 76 -1.98 -9.02 0.22
N ARG A 77 -1.58 -9.34 1.45
CA ARG A 77 -2.24 -10.34 2.29
C ARG A 77 -3.42 -9.78 3.07
N LEU A 78 -3.26 -8.60 3.66
CA LEU A 78 -4.18 -8.07 4.67
C LEU A 78 -5.13 -7.01 4.14
N VAL A 79 -4.82 -6.36 3.02
CA VAL A 79 -5.58 -5.21 2.51
C VAL A 79 -6.19 -5.50 1.14
N LEU A 80 -5.36 -5.83 0.16
CA LEU A 80 -5.77 -6.02 -1.24
C LEU A 80 -6.94 -7.00 -1.47
N PRO A 81 -7.08 -8.10 -0.69
CA PRO A 81 -8.19 -9.05 -0.89
C PRO A 81 -9.55 -8.53 -0.41
N TYR A 82 -9.58 -7.46 0.39
CA TYR A 82 -10.77 -7.00 1.09
C TYR A 82 -11.14 -5.54 0.78
N PRO A 83 -11.21 -5.13 -0.49
CA PRO A 83 -11.66 -3.79 -0.84
C PRO A 83 -13.16 -3.65 -0.53
N LEU A 84 -13.64 -2.41 -0.50
CA LEU A 84 -15.08 -2.12 -0.44
C LEU A 84 -15.85 -2.74 -1.62
N GLY A 85 -15.18 -2.94 -2.75
CA GLY A 85 -15.75 -3.54 -3.95
C GLY A 85 -16.09 -2.57 -5.07
N ASN A 86 -15.90 -1.27 -4.85
CA ASN A 86 -16.25 -0.18 -5.77
C ASN A 86 -15.64 -0.31 -7.17
N ILE A 87 -14.47 -0.95 -7.30
CA ILE A 87 -13.83 -1.21 -8.61
C ILE A 87 -14.52 -2.33 -9.42
N HIS A 88 -15.39 -3.13 -8.80
CA HIS A 88 -16.05 -4.25 -9.48
C HIS A 88 -17.24 -3.75 -10.31
N PRO A 89 -17.43 -4.18 -11.58
CA PRO A 89 -18.55 -3.73 -12.43
C PRO A 89 -19.97 -4.14 -11.98
N ARG A 90 -20.08 -4.84 -10.84
CA ARG A 90 -21.33 -5.29 -10.21
C ARG A 90 -21.56 -4.59 -8.87
N PHE A 91 -20.71 -3.64 -8.51
CA PHE A 91 -20.89 -2.81 -7.34
C PHE A 91 -21.81 -1.64 -7.70
N TRP A 92 -23.03 -1.65 -7.16
CA TRP A 92 -24.06 -0.64 -7.43
C TRP A 92 -24.49 0.10 -6.15
N GLY A 93 -23.64 0.13 -5.13
CA GLY A 93 -23.89 0.79 -3.85
C GLY A 93 -23.32 2.20 -3.82
N TRP A 94 -24.14 3.18 -3.41
CA TRP A 94 -23.73 4.57 -3.16
C TRP A 94 -23.06 5.26 -4.37
N VAL A 95 -22.53 6.46 -4.16
CA VAL A 95 -21.70 7.18 -5.15
C VAL A 95 -20.26 7.15 -4.64
N ILE A 96 -19.42 6.32 -5.25
CA ILE A 96 -18.03 6.09 -4.82
C ILE A 96 -17.12 6.15 -6.05
N GLY A 97 -16.02 6.88 -5.96
CA GLY A 97 -15.03 6.95 -7.03
C GLY A 97 -14.32 5.61 -7.24
N THR A 98 -14.04 5.25 -8.49
CA THR A 98 -13.45 3.93 -8.85
C THR A 98 -12.09 4.03 -9.54
N GLY A 99 -11.58 5.26 -9.73
CA GLY A 99 -10.35 5.51 -10.48
C GLY A 99 -10.49 5.23 -11.98
N THR A 100 -9.43 5.54 -12.74
CA THR A 100 -9.23 5.11 -14.13
C THR A 100 -7.92 4.33 -14.20
N PRO A 101 -7.80 3.32 -15.07
CA PRO A 101 -6.51 2.77 -15.45
C PRO A 101 -5.57 3.86 -16.00
#